data_AF-A0A4R6S291-F1
#
_entry.id   AF-A0A4R6S291-F1
#
_cell.length_a   1.000
_cell.length_b   1.000
_cell.length_c   1.000
_cell.angle_alpha   90.00
_cell.angle_beta   90.00
_cell.angle_gamma   90.00
#
_symmetry.space_group_name_H-M   'P 1'
#
loop_
_entity.id
_entity.type
_entity.pdbx_description
1 polymer ?
#
loop_
_entity_poly.entity_id
_entity_poly.type
_entity_poly.pdbx_seq_one_letter_code
_entity_poly.pdbx_strand_id
1 'polypeptide(L)'
;MSPALLGEVTCPSGLLVVVDGGYLRLWSGTGSPAEVDPELLGVSDPEDVRGAGDFEIVGPDAEAAARSFDRQEGVWLYDIPASGIPKVTASFAEHCREHGFTARMQRTERVPHRTRVQRCAPGSFIMFGVPVVAIAGVPTDRALPVYSVQEGEQAQAVIHVADAEVVSRQRIGEIFVDWARYAIADADALTEWRHDEPIDGRADVAFWGRDQERAAAATGAFRVDNGYGWSDVDVADAMERLRQLDSWQQAHPDQKIAVDYRPHSHHWRVMREVRASATVSGTTEVGGAQLLFAMTPHGDGWYPVYAEYGRAGELVKIKLILG
;
A
#
# COMPACT_ATOMS: atom_id res chain seq x y z
N MET A 1 -9.26 -8.14 25.78
CA MET A 1 -9.07 -9.38 25.00
C MET A 1 -7.59 -9.66 24.89
N SER A 2 -7.17 -10.92 24.83
CA SER A 2 -5.76 -11.26 24.60
C SER A 2 -5.34 -10.82 23.20
N PRO A 3 -4.07 -10.41 23.00
CA PRO A 3 -3.55 -10.13 21.66
C PRO A 3 -3.76 -11.32 20.71
N ALA A 4 -4.16 -11.05 19.48
CA ALA A 4 -4.30 -12.05 18.44
C ALA A 4 -3.17 -11.87 17.41
N LEU A 5 -2.47 -12.94 17.04
CA LEU A 5 -1.43 -12.90 16.01
C LEU A 5 -2.10 -12.67 14.65
N LEU A 6 -1.75 -11.59 13.96
CA LEU A 6 -2.18 -11.33 12.58
C LEU A 6 -1.29 -12.06 11.57
N GLY A 7 -0.01 -12.22 11.89
CA GLY A 7 0.98 -12.91 11.08
C GLY A 7 2.39 -12.42 11.41
N GLU A 8 3.33 -12.68 10.51
CA GLU A 8 4.72 -12.27 10.66
C GLU A 8 5.20 -11.57 9.37
N VAL A 9 6.13 -10.63 9.51
CA VAL A 9 6.80 -9.97 8.38
C VAL A 9 8.30 -10.15 8.48
N THR A 10 8.99 -10.32 7.36
CA THR A 10 10.46 -10.27 7.31
C THR A 10 10.89 -9.00 6.57
N CYS A 11 12.04 -8.45 6.96
CA CYS A 11 12.53 -7.19 6.41
C CYS A 11 14.04 -7.25 6.15
N PRO A 12 14.50 -8.05 5.17
CA PRO A 12 15.92 -8.23 4.88
C PRO A 12 16.64 -6.91 4.54
N SER A 13 15.96 -5.91 4.01
CA SER A 13 16.54 -4.60 3.72
C SER A 13 16.74 -3.73 4.98
N GLY A 14 16.06 -4.06 6.07
CA GLY A 14 15.97 -3.22 7.27
C GLY A 14 15.11 -1.97 7.08
N LEU A 15 14.38 -1.87 5.95
CA LEU A 15 13.50 -0.77 5.58
C LEU A 15 12.07 -1.29 5.41
N LEU A 16 11.24 -1.03 6.41
CA LEU A 16 9.85 -1.45 6.45
C LEU A 16 8.93 -0.31 6.02
N VAL A 17 7.86 -0.63 5.31
CA VAL A 17 6.80 0.31 4.97
C VAL A 17 5.46 -0.13 5.52
N VAL A 18 4.62 0.86 5.85
CA VAL A 18 3.20 0.69 6.15
C VAL A 18 2.41 1.60 5.20
N VAL A 19 1.44 1.02 4.49
CA VAL A 19 0.65 1.72 3.46
C VAL A 19 -0.69 1.01 3.27
N ASP A 20 -1.66 1.66 2.63
CA ASP A 20 -2.82 0.96 2.09
C ASP A 20 -2.40 -0.10 1.04
N GLY A 21 -2.78 -1.35 1.29
CA GLY A 21 -2.41 -2.48 0.43
C GLY A 21 -3.06 -2.44 -0.96
N GLY A 22 -4.21 -1.79 -1.11
CA GLY A 22 -4.90 -1.58 -2.38
C GLY A 22 -4.17 -0.63 -3.33
N TYR A 23 -3.33 0.26 -2.80
CA TYR A 23 -2.54 1.18 -3.63
C TYR A 23 -1.15 0.65 -4.01
N LEU A 24 -0.79 -0.58 -3.62
CA LEU A 24 0.53 -1.15 -3.98
C LEU A 24 0.73 -1.38 -5.49
N ARG A 25 -0.33 -1.34 -6.32
CA ARG A 25 -0.17 -1.30 -7.78
C ARG A 25 0.60 -0.07 -8.29
N LEU A 26 0.63 0.99 -7.49
CA LEU A 26 1.33 2.24 -7.80
C LEU A 26 2.79 2.22 -7.33
N TRP A 27 3.22 1.16 -6.64
CA TRP A 27 4.56 1.08 -6.07
C TRP A 27 5.62 0.95 -7.17
N SER A 28 6.55 1.90 -7.25
CA SER A 28 7.62 1.91 -8.27
C SER A 28 8.85 1.08 -7.89
N GLY A 29 9.00 0.64 -6.63
CA GLY A 29 10.18 -0.10 -6.19
C GLY A 29 11.46 0.70 -6.41
N THR A 30 12.40 0.13 -7.17
CA THR A 30 13.62 0.77 -7.67
C THR A 30 13.45 1.44 -9.03
N GLY A 31 12.31 1.25 -9.70
CA GLY A 31 11.96 1.87 -10.98
C GLY A 31 11.51 3.32 -10.83
N SER A 32 11.29 4.00 -11.95
CA SER A 32 10.90 5.41 -11.91
C SER A 32 9.41 5.56 -11.61
N PRO A 33 8.99 6.43 -10.67
CA PRO A 33 7.58 6.79 -10.51
C PRO A 33 6.99 7.44 -11.78
N ALA A 34 7.80 7.90 -12.74
CA ALA A 34 7.30 8.41 -14.01
C ALA A 34 6.80 7.30 -14.96
N GLU A 35 7.14 6.04 -14.69
CA GLU A 35 6.74 4.87 -15.50
C GLU A 35 5.41 4.26 -15.04
N VAL A 36 4.87 4.69 -13.89
CA VAL A 36 3.56 4.26 -13.42
C VAL A 36 2.49 4.81 -14.35
N ASP A 37 1.62 3.91 -14.83
CA ASP A 37 0.52 4.26 -15.71
C ASP A 37 -0.47 5.21 -15.00
N PRO A 38 -0.67 6.44 -15.49
CA PRO A 38 -1.62 7.38 -14.90
C PRO A 38 -3.06 6.85 -14.88
N GLU A 39 -3.45 5.95 -15.77
CA GLU A 39 -4.81 5.37 -15.77
C GLU A 39 -5.11 4.63 -14.45
N LEU A 40 -4.09 4.03 -13.81
CA LEU A 40 -4.23 3.36 -12.52
C LEU A 40 -4.61 4.31 -11.36
N LEU A 41 -4.40 5.61 -11.55
CA LEU A 41 -4.76 6.66 -10.59
C LEU A 41 -6.18 7.19 -10.82
N GLY A 42 -6.85 6.79 -11.91
CA GLY A 42 -8.17 7.30 -12.27
C GLY A 42 -8.19 8.81 -12.54
N VAL A 43 -7.05 9.38 -12.95
CA VAL A 43 -6.92 10.83 -13.19
C VAL A 43 -7.55 11.21 -14.53
N SER A 44 -8.16 12.41 -14.57
CA SER A 44 -8.72 12.97 -15.80
C SER A 44 -7.65 13.53 -16.75
N ASP A 45 -6.47 13.87 -16.23
CA ASP A 45 -5.36 14.44 -17.00
C ASP A 45 -4.07 13.64 -16.74
N PRO A 46 -3.75 12.66 -17.60
CA PRO A 46 -2.53 11.86 -17.51
C PRO A 46 -1.23 12.69 -17.58
N GLU A 47 -1.24 13.82 -18.29
CA GLU A 47 -0.06 14.68 -18.40
C GLU A 47 0.25 15.39 -17.07
N ASP A 48 -0.77 15.61 -16.25
CA ASP A 48 -0.59 16.18 -14.90
C ASP A 48 0.23 15.27 -13.98
N VAL A 49 0.04 13.96 -14.11
CA VAL A 49 0.78 12.92 -13.39
C VAL A 49 2.17 12.72 -13.99
N ARG A 50 2.28 12.61 -15.33
CA ARG A 50 3.57 12.45 -16.02
C ARG A 50 4.49 13.64 -15.77
N GLY A 51 3.92 14.85 -15.77
CA GLY A 51 4.62 16.11 -15.51
C GLY A 51 4.85 16.43 -14.03
N ALA A 52 4.42 15.56 -13.11
CA ALA A 52 4.59 15.75 -11.68
C ALA A 52 6.08 15.98 -11.30
N GLY A 53 6.31 16.64 -10.16
CA GLY A 53 7.64 17.02 -9.71
C GLY A 53 7.88 16.69 -8.25
N ASP A 54 9.13 16.27 -7.97
CA ASP A 54 9.65 16.16 -6.62
C ASP A 54 10.48 17.41 -6.29
N PHE A 55 10.39 17.89 -5.05
CA PHE A 55 11.10 19.06 -4.58
C PHE A 55 11.83 18.78 -3.26
N GLU A 56 13.00 19.41 -3.11
CA GLU A 56 13.72 19.53 -1.85
C GLU A 56 13.58 20.96 -1.34
N ILE A 57 13.27 21.12 -0.06
CA ILE A 57 13.38 22.40 0.63
C ILE A 57 14.84 22.54 1.08
N VAL A 58 15.54 23.53 0.53
CA VAL A 58 16.97 23.76 0.77
C VAL A 58 17.21 25.13 1.37
N GLY A 59 18.29 25.26 2.15
CA GLY A 59 18.70 26.50 2.80
C GLY A 59 19.01 26.32 4.29
N PRO A 60 19.56 27.34 4.97
CA PRO A 60 19.97 27.25 6.38
C PRO A 60 18.83 26.94 7.36
N ASP A 61 17.60 27.29 6.99
CA ASP A 61 16.38 27.16 7.77
C ASP A 61 15.37 26.20 7.12
N ALA A 62 15.84 25.35 6.20
CA ALA A 62 15.01 24.41 5.44
C ALA A 62 14.08 23.57 6.32
N GLU A 63 14.62 22.97 7.40
CA GLU A 63 13.80 22.13 8.28
C GLU A 63 12.74 22.93 9.05
N ALA A 64 13.08 24.14 9.52
CA ALA A 64 12.15 24.98 10.26
C ALA A 64 11.03 25.48 9.33
N ALA A 65 11.40 25.89 8.11
CA ALA A 65 10.46 26.28 7.06
C ALA A 65 9.54 25.11 6.67
N ALA A 66 10.10 23.91 6.45
CA ALA A 66 9.31 22.74 6.09
C ALA A 66 8.33 22.32 7.19
N ARG A 67 8.79 22.26 8.45
CA ARG A 67 7.93 21.93 9.61
C ARG A 67 6.77 22.91 9.80
N SER A 68 7.00 24.19 9.56
CA SER A 68 5.97 25.23 9.70
C SER A 68 5.04 25.34 8.50
N PHE A 69 5.50 24.91 7.31
CA PHE A 69 4.67 24.85 6.11
C PHE A 69 3.74 23.64 6.10
N ASP A 70 4.14 22.55 6.76
CA ASP A 70 3.31 21.39 7.13
C ASP A 70 2.57 20.76 5.94
N ARG A 71 3.29 20.51 4.84
CA ARG A 71 2.71 19.93 3.61
C ARG A 71 2.99 18.44 3.43
N GLN A 72 4.21 18.02 3.74
CA GLN A 72 4.65 16.63 3.89
C GLN A 72 5.73 16.63 4.99
N GLU A 73 5.99 15.47 5.60
CA GLU A 73 7.02 15.36 6.63
C GLU A 73 8.44 15.55 6.06
N GLY A 74 9.30 16.24 6.82
CA GLY A 74 10.68 16.50 6.43
C GLY A 74 10.81 17.58 5.36
N VAL A 75 11.94 17.59 4.66
CA VAL A 75 12.28 18.63 3.66
C VAL A 75 11.93 18.23 2.22
N TRP A 76 11.28 17.08 2.02
CA TRP A 76 10.97 16.57 0.69
C TRP A 76 9.47 16.69 0.41
N LEU A 77 9.14 17.09 -0.82
CA LEU A 77 7.78 17.16 -1.33
C LEU A 77 7.70 16.32 -2.59
N TYR A 78 7.08 15.14 -2.49
CA TYR A 78 7.02 14.18 -3.58
C TYR A 78 5.70 14.26 -4.35
N ASP A 79 5.77 13.90 -5.64
CA ASP A 79 4.64 13.75 -6.57
C ASP A 79 3.68 14.94 -6.58
N ILE A 80 4.22 16.17 -6.58
CA ILE A 80 3.40 17.36 -6.79
C ILE A 80 2.89 17.34 -8.24
N PRO A 81 1.57 17.30 -8.49
CA PRO A 81 1.03 17.30 -9.86
C PRO A 81 1.50 18.53 -10.64
N ALA A 82 1.72 18.40 -11.95
CA ALA A 82 2.28 19.45 -12.80
C ALA A 82 1.52 20.79 -12.66
N SER A 83 0.20 20.72 -12.64
CA SER A 83 -0.77 21.80 -12.46
C SER A 83 -0.66 22.46 -11.08
N GLY A 84 -0.24 21.71 -10.06
CA GLY A 84 -0.04 22.17 -8.69
C GLY A 84 1.30 22.84 -8.43
N ILE A 85 2.32 22.60 -9.28
CA ILE A 85 3.69 23.10 -9.09
C ILE A 85 3.75 24.63 -8.94
N PRO A 86 3.14 25.44 -9.82
CA PRO A 86 3.20 26.90 -9.69
C PRO A 86 2.60 27.38 -8.36
N LYS A 87 1.48 26.78 -7.94
CA LYS A 87 0.77 27.15 -6.73
C LYS A 87 1.57 26.81 -5.47
N VAL A 88 2.10 25.59 -5.36
CA VAL A 88 2.86 25.17 -4.17
C VAL A 88 4.16 25.97 -4.03
N THR A 89 4.85 26.24 -5.15
CA THR A 89 6.11 26.99 -5.14
C THR A 89 5.87 28.43 -4.70
N ALA A 90 4.81 29.08 -5.22
CA ALA A 90 4.43 30.43 -4.82
C ALA A 90 4.03 30.50 -3.35
N SER A 91 3.21 29.55 -2.88
CA SER A 91 2.77 29.46 -1.48
C SER A 91 3.93 29.25 -0.51
N PHE A 92 4.90 28.40 -0.84
CA PHE A 92 6.09 28.22 0.00
C PHE A 92 6.98 29.47 0.05
N ALA A 93 7.15 30.15 -1.09
CA ALA A 93 7.90 31.40 -1.13
C ALA A 93 7.24 32.52 -0.31
N GLU A 94 5.91 32.57 -0.30
CA GLU A 94 5.13 33.46 0.57
C GLU A 94 5.30 33.12 2.04
N HIS A 95 5.12 31.83 2.40
CA HIS A 95 5.36 31.33 3.75
C HIS A 95 6.74 31.72 4.29
N CYS A 96 7.79 31.57 3.47
CA CYS A 96 9.14 31.95 3.87
C CYS A 96 9.26 33.47 4.12
N ARG A 97 8.67 34.32 3.29
CA ARG A 97 8.69 35.78 3.51
C ARG A 97 7.99 36.17 4.81
N GLU A 98 6.84 35.55 5.11
CA GLU A 98 6.06 35.86 6.31
C GLU A 98 6.77 35.47 7.61
N HIS A 99 7.52 34.37 7.58
CA HIS A 99 8.24 33.85 8.75
C HIS A 99 9.71 34.26 8.81
N GLY A 100 10.19 35.03 7.84
CA GLY A 100 11.59 35.48 7.76
C GLY A 100 12.58 34.37 7.41
N PHE A 101 12.12 33.30 6.75
CA PHE A 101 12.99 32.23 6.26
C PHE A 101 13.67 32.58 4.93
N THR A 102 14.84 32.00 4.70
CA THR A 102 15.64 32.07 3.47
C THR A 102 15.61 30.77 2.67
N ALA A 103 14.91 29.75 3.17
CA ALA A 103 14.69 28.48 2.50
C ALA A 103 13.97 28.66 1.15
N ARG A 104 14.19 27.72 0.25
CA ARG A 104 13.55 27.68 -1.07
C ARG A 104 13.25 26.25 -1.48
N MET A 105 12.21 26.07 -2.29
CA MET A 105 11.97 24.80 -2.97
C MET A 105 12.89 24.70 -4.20
N GLN A 106 13.63 23.60 -4.30
CA GLN A 106 14.44 23.24 -5.44
C GLN A 106 13.84 21.99 -6.09
N ARG A 107 13.48 22.08 -7.37
CA ARG A 107 13.00 20.92 -8.13
C ARG A 107 14.12 19.90 -8.26
N THR A 108 13.78 18.63 -8.10
CA THR A 108 14.68 17.49 -8.23
C THR A 108 14.11 16.49 -9.23
N GLU A 109 14.95 15.55 -9.67
CA GLU A 109 14.46 14.39 -10.42
C GLU A 109 13.56 13.54 -9.54
N ARG A 110 12.52 12.96 -10.12
CA ARG A 110 11.65 12.04 -9.40
C ARG A 110 12.44 10.79 -9.05
N VAL A 111 12.40 10.39 -7.78
CA VAL A 111 13.16 9.23 -7.30
C VAL A 111 12.24 8.03 -6.99
N PRO A 112 12.73 6.79 -7.18
CA PRO A 112 11.99 5.57 -6.84
C PRO A 112 11.46 5.58 -5.41
N HIS A 113 10.30 4.94 -5.16
CA HIS A 113 9.71 4.92 -3.82
C HIS A 113 10.62 4.30 -2.78
N ARG A 114 11.43 3.31 -3.17
CA ARG A 114 12.47 2.77 -2.30
C ARG A 114 13.50 3.83 -1.87
N THR A 115 13.90 4.73 -2.75
CA THR A 115 14.78 5.86 -2.37
C THR A 115 14.07 6.82 -1.42
N ARG A 116 12.75 7.03 -1.59
CA ARG A 116 11.95 7.87 -0.68
C ARG A 116 11.89 7.28 0.73
N VAL A 117 11.72 5.96 0.86
CA VAL A 117 11.77 5.25 2.15
C VAL A 117 13.09 5.54 2.88
N GLN A 118 14.23 5.46 2.19
CA GLN A 118 15.53 5.76 2.81
C GLN A 118 15.66 7.22 3.28
N ARG A 119 15.11 8.16 2.52
CA ARG A 119 15.19 9.60 2.84
C ARG A 119 14.28 9.99 4.00
N CYS A 120 13.16 9.31 4.16
CA CYS A 120 12.10 9.70 5.08
C CYS A 120 12.05 8.87 6.36
N ALA A 121 12.76 7.74 6.45
CA ALA A 121 12.70 6.88 7.63
C ALA A 121 13.53 7.43 8.82
N PRO A 122 13.00 7.38 10.06
CA PRO A 122 11.60 7.14 10.40
C PRO A 122 10.72 8.36 10.08
N GLY A 123 9.58 8.15 9.43
CA GLY A 123 8.72 9.24 8.97
C GLY A 123 7.80 8.78 7.83
N SER A 124 7.25 9.72 7.08
CA SER A 124 6.34 9.43 5.99
C SER A 124 6.65 10.20 4.71
N PHE A 125 6.08 9.73 3.61
CA PHE A 125 6.12 10.41 2.31
C PHE A 125 4.84 10.14 1.53
N ILE A 126 4.63 10.88 0.45
CA ILE A 126 3.50 10.69 -0.44
C ILE A 126 3.92 9.88 -1.69
N MET A 127 3.12 8.86 -2.01
CA MET A 127 3.14 8.09 -3.25
C MET A 127 1.86 8.40 -4.04
N PHE A 128 1.94 9.28 -5.04
CA PHE A 128 0.79 9.68 -5.86
C PHE A 128 -0.48 10.08 -5.06
N GLY A 129 -0.29 10.85 -3.98
CA GLY A 129 -1.39 11.24 -3.08
C GLY A 129 -1.69 10.24 -1.96
N VAL A 130 -1.07 9.06 -1.97
CA VAL A 130 -1.22 8.03 -0.93
C VAL A 130 -0.10 8.18 0.11
N PRO A 131 -0.42 8.43 1.39
CA PRO A 131 0.57 8.45 2.46
C PRO A 131 1.18 7.08 2.72
N VAL A 132 2.50 7.05 2.82
CA VAL A 132 3.31 5.87 3.15
C VAL A 132 4.14 6.19 4.38
N VAL A 133 4.12 5.31 5.39
CA VAL A 133 5.02 5.39 6.54
C VAL A 133 6.24 4.53 6.28
N ALA A 134 7.42 5.10 6.44
CA ALA A 134 8.74 4.51 6.24
C ALA A 134 9.46 4.34 7.58
N ILE A 135 9.99 3.15 7.82
CA ILE A 135 10.63 2.74 9.07
C ILE A 135 11.98 2.12 8.73
N ALA A 136 13.04 2.53 9.44
CA ALA A 136 14.38 1.97 9.29
C ALA A 136 14.85 1.31 10.59
N GLY A 137 15.88 0.48 10.48
CA GLY A 137 16.54 -0.12 11.65
C GLY A 137 15.76 -1.28 12.27
N VAL A 138 14.88 -1.93 11.50
CA VAL A 138 14.26 -3.19 11.92
C VAL A 138 15.23 -4.37 11.72
N PRO A 139 15.15 -5.45 12.51
CA PRO A 139 15.96 -6.65 12.33
C PRO A 139 15.85 -7.23 10.92
N THR A 140 16.99 -7.63 10.35
CA THR A 140 17.10 -8.14 8.98
C THR A 140 17.24 -9.67 8.91
N ASP A 141 17.39 -10.32 10.06
CA ASP A 141 17.77 -11.73 10.21
C ASP A 141 16.65 -12.60 10.81
N ARG A 142 15.48 -12.01 11.08
CA ARG A 142 14.34 -12.71 11.69
C ARG A 142 13.00 -12.13 11.26
N ALA A 143 11.96 -12.93 11.43
CA ALA A 143 10.58 -12.48 11.29
C ALA A 143 10.15 -11.63 12.49
N LEU A 144 9.28 -10.65 12.24
CA LEU A 144 8.70 -9.74 13.21
C LEU A 144 7.21 -10.08 13.36
N PRO A 145 6.77 -10.55 14.54
CA PRO A 145 5.37 -10.88 14.73
C PRO A 145 4.52 -9.61 14.84
N VAL A 146 3.36 -9.65 14.19
CA VAL A 146 2.39 -8.56 14.17
C VAL A 146 1.13 -9.00 14.89
N TYR A 147 0.75 -8.26 15.93
CA TYR A 147 -0.40 -8.58 16.76
C TYR A 147 -1.50 -7.54 16.61
N SER A 148 -2.75 -7.99 16.61
CA SER A 148 -3.88 -7.15 16.93
C SER A 148 -4.01 -7.04 18.45
N VAL A 149 -4.08 -5.81 18.95
CA VAL A 149 -4.22 -5.48 20.36
C VAL A 149 -5.41 -4.56 20.54
N GLN A 150 -6.26 -4.88 21.51
CA GLN A 150 -7.36 -4.03 21.93
C GLN A 150 -7.00 -3.33 23.24
N GLU A 151 -6.95 -1.99 23.23
CA GLU A 151 -6.70 -1.16 24.41
C GLU A 151 -7.92 -0.26 24.67
N GLY A 152 -8.80 -0.70 25.58
CA GLY A 152 -10.11 -0.08 25.74
C GLY A 152 -10.96 -0.26 24.48
N GLU A 153 -11.48 0.84 23.94
CA GLU A 153 -12.22 0.85 22.66
C GLU A 153 -11.28 0.91 21.44
N GLN A 154 -9.99 1.16 21.68
CA GLN A 154 -9.03 1.40 20.61
C GLN A 154 -8.42 0.10 20.08
N ALA A 155 -8.54 -0.13 18.77
CA ALA A 155 -7.89 -1.23 18.07
C ALA A 155 -6.50 -0.81 17.58
N GLN A 156 -5.52 -1.71 17.67
CA GLN A 156 -4.14 -1.44 17.25
C GLN A 156 -3.56 -2.66 16.53
N ALA A 157 -2.70 -2.40 15.54
CA ALA A 157 -1.76 -3.38 15.04
C ALA A 157 -0.35 -3.05 15.56
N VAL A 158 0.30 -4.03 16.18
CA VAL A 158 1.58 -3.86 16.87
C VAL A 158 2.61 -4.80 16.27
N ILE A 159 3.63 -4.21 15.65
CA ILE A 159 4.80 -4.93 15.13
C ILE A 159 5.83 -4.98 16.27
N HIS A 160 6.18 -6.19 16.72
CA HIS A 160 7.19 -6.36 17.76
C HIS A 160 8.58 -6.47 17.13
N VAL A 161 9.47 -5.53 17.47
CA VAL A 161 10.80 -5.40 16.88
C VAL A 161 11.87 -5.97 17.81
N ALA A 162 11.79 -5.66 19.10
CA ALA A 162 12.72 -6.13 20.13
C ALA A 162 11.99 -6.44 21.45
N ASP A 163 12.63 -7.26 22.29
CA ASP A 163 12.16 -7.52 23.65
C ASP A 163 12.88 -6.57 24.62
N ALA A 164 12.26 -5.40 24.82
CA ALA A 164 12.75 -4.37 25.74
C ALA A 164 11.57 -3.55 26.30
N GLU A 165 11.81 -2.86 27.41
CA GLU A 165 10.85 -1.93 27.98
C GLU A 165 10.77 -0.66 27.13
N VAL A 166 9.55 -0.25 26.74
CA VAL A 166 9.30 1.01 26.05
C VAL A 166 9.39 2.17 27.04
N VAL A 167 10.23 3.15 26.74
CA VAL A 167 10.40 4.36 27.57
C VAL A 167 10.00 5.65 26.85
N SER A 168 9.88 5.63 25.52
CA SER A 168 9.44 6.77 24.73
C SER A 168 8.65 6.34 23.49
N ARG A 169 7.87 7.28 22.97
CA ARG A 169 7.01 7.09 21.79
C ARG A 169 7.06 8.34 20.92
N GLN A 170 7.15 8.14 19.62
CA GLN A 170 7.15 9.20 18.61
C GLN A 170 6.13 8.87 17.52
N ARG A 171 5.32 9.85 17.09
CA ARG A 171 4.52 9.72 15.87
C ARG A 171 5.47 9.84 14.66
N ILE A 172 5.38 8.88 13.75
CA ILE A 172 6.26 8.79 12.56
C ILE A 172 5.46 8.93 11.25
N GLY A 173 4.22 9.39 11.35
CA GLY A 173 3.33 9.63 10.21
C GLY A 173 1.93 9.06 10.42
N GLU A 174 1.24 8.88 9.31
CA GLU A 174 -0.06 8.25 9.21
C GLU A 174 -0.24 7.62 7.84
N ILE A 175 -1.08 6.60 7.75
CA ILE A 175 -1.55 6.04 6.49
C ILE A 175 -2.99 6.49 6.25
N PHE A 176 -3.35 6.68 4.98
CA PHE A 176 -4.74 6.74 4.57
C PHE A 176 -5.11 5.39 3.94
N VAL A 177 -6.16 4.77 4.46
CA VAL A 177 -6.70 3.51 3.93
C VAL A 177 -8.06 3.81 3.31
N ASP A 178 -8.22 3.42 2.05
CA ASP A 178 -9.39 3.59 1.18
C ASP A 178 -9.88 2.25 0.60
N TRP A 179 -9.11 1.18 0.83
CA TRP A 179 -9.46 -0.18 0.44
C TRP A 179 -9.70 -1.10 1.65
N ALA A 180 -9.99 -0.51 2.81
CA ALA A 180 -10.17 -1.18 4.11
C ALA A 180 -9.03 -2.14 4.51
N ARG A 181 -7.83 -2.01 3.93
CA ARG A 181 -6.69 -2.89 4.15
C ARG A 181 -5.37 -2.13 4.18
N TYR A 182 -4.51 -2.49 5.10
CA TYR A 182 -3.13 -2.02 5.15
C TYR A 182 -2.17 -3.18 4.86
N ALA A 183 -1.01 -2.82 4.33
CA ALA A 183 0.11 -3.71 4.08
C ALA A 183 1.31 -3.29 4.94
N ILE A 184 2.04 -4.28 5.43
CA ILE A 184 3.34 -4.13 6.09
C ILE A 184 4.34 -4.94 5.29
N ALA A 185 5.37 -4.27 4.78
CA ALA A 185 6.23 -4.87 3.77
C ALA A 185 7.68 -4.35 3.82
N ASP A 186 8.61 -5.18 3.37
CA ASP A 186 9.98 -4.76 3.07
C ASP A 186 10.00 -3.91 1.78
N ALA A 187 10.70 -2.76 1.84
CA ALA A 187 10.72 -1.80 0.74
C ALA A 187 11.44 -2.32 -0.51
N ASP A 188 12.47 -3.16 -0.36
CA ASP A 188 13.20 -3.75 -1.49
C ASP A 188 12.38 -4.88 -2.12
N ALA A 189 11.79 -5.75 -1.30
CA ALA A 189 10.92 -6.83 -1.73
C ALA A 189 9.76 -6.35 -2.59
N LEU A 190 9.17 -5.19 -2.25
CA LEU A 190 8.09 -4.60 -3.03
C LEU A 190 8.48 -4.24 -4.48
N THR A 191 9.76 -4.22 -4.84
CA THR A 191 10.18 -4.11 -6.24
C THR A 191 9.68 -5.29 -7.09
N GLU A 192 9.56 -6.46 -6.49
CA GLU A 192 9.00 -7.66 -7.14
C GLU A 192 7.48 -7.75 -7.00
N TRP A 193 6.83 -6.75 -6.40
CA TRP A 193 5.38 -6.76 -6.25
C TRP A 193 4.70 -6.80 -7.61
N ARG A 194 3.63 -7.61 -7.68
CA ARG A 194 2.77 -7.75 -8.87
C ARG A 194 1.34 -7.71 -8.36
N HIS A 195 0.68 -6.59 -8.59
CA HIS A 195 -0.65 -6.35 -8.08
C HIS A 195 -1.71 -6.99 -8.98
N ASP A 196 -1.63 -6.72 -10.28
CA ASP A 196 -2.63 -7.16 -11.25
C ASP A 196 -2.12 -8.28 -12.18
N GLU A 197 -0.80 -8.42 -12.33
CA GLU A 197 -0.20 -9.42 -13.20
C GLU A 197 -0.01 -10.77 -12.49
N PRO A 198 -0.30 -11.89 -13.15
CA PRO A 198 -0.06 -13.22 -12.60
C PRO A 198 1.44 -13.54 -12.57
N ILE A 199 1.91 -14.09 -11.46
CA ILE A 199 3.34 -14.38 -11.28
C ILE A 199 3.74 -15.78 -11.77
N ASP A 200 2.77 -16.63 -12.09
CA ASP A 200 2.96 -18.00 -12.58
C ASP A 200 2.33 -18.23 -13.97
N GLY A 201 1.82 -17.17 -14.60
CA GLY A 201 1.11 -17.26 -15.88
C GLY A 201 -0.28 -17.90 -15.78
N ARG A 202 -0.84 -18.02 -14.57
CA ARG A 202 -2.15 -18.64 -14.31
C ARG A 202 -3.15 -17.68 -13.67
N ALA A 203 -4.42 -18.03 -13.77
CA ALA A 203 -5.52 -17.29 -13.20
C ALA A 203 -6.71 -18.20 -12.87
N ASP A 204 -7.58 -17.72 -11.98
CA ASP A 204 -8.93 -18.22 -11.86
C ASP A 204 -9.91 -17.29 -12.61
N VAL A 205 -10.99 -17.87 -13.12
CA VAL A 205 -12.17 -17.14 -13.59
C VAL A 205 -13.35 -17.63 -12.79
N ALA A 206 -14.03 -16.72 -12.11
CA ALA A 206 -15.19 -17.05 -11.30
C ALA A 206 -16.37 -16.16 -11.66
N PHE A 207 -17.57 -16.69 -11.51
CA PHE A 207 -18.79 -15.94 -11.69
C PHE A 207 -19.88 -16.45 -10.74
N TRP A 208 -20.80 -15.55 -10.40
CA TRP A 208 -21.89 -15.82 -9.49
C TRP A 208 -23.10 -14.95 -9.82
N GLY A 209 -24.26 -15.27 -9.23
CA GLY A 209 -25.47 -14.48 -9.38
C GLY A 209 -26.72 -15.33 -9.58
N ARG A 210 -27.82 -14.67 -9.93
CA ARG A 210 -29.15 -15.30 -10.04
C ARG A 210 -29.18 -16.42 -11.07
N ASP A 211 -28.52 -16.23 -12.20
CA ASP A 211 -28.57 -17.16 -13.34
C ASP A 211 -27.29 -17.99 -13.49
N GLN A 212 -26.46 -18.06 -12.43
CA GLN A 212 -25.14 -18.71 -12.46
C GLN A 212 -25.20 -20.19 -12.85
N GLU A 213 -26.23 -20.95 -12.46
CA GLU A 213 -26.33 -22.37 -12.80
C GLU A 213 -26.59 -22.59 -14.29
N ARG A 214 -27.37 -21.69 -14.92
CA ARG A 214 -27.63 -21.72 -16.36
C ARG A 214 -26.37 -21.35 -17.14
N ALA A 215 -25.65 -20.33 -16.69
CA ALA A 215 -24.35 -19.96 -17.25
C ALA A 215 -23.34 -21.12 -17.13
N ALA A 216 -23.26 -21.76 -15.97
CA ALA A 216 -22.36 -22.89 -15.74
C ALA A 216 -22.68 -24.08 -16.65
N ALA A 217 -23.97 -24.45 -16.78
CA ALA A 217 -24.39 -25.51 -17.69
C ALA A 217 -24.07 -25.19 -19.16
N ALA A 218 -24.21 -23.92 -19.57
CA ALA A 218 -23.93 -23.49 -20.94
C ALA A 218 -22.42 -23.41 -21.25
N THR A 219 -21.59 -23.12 -20.25
CA THR A 219 -20.15 -22.89 -20.44
C THR A 219 -19.27 -24.07 -20.03
N GLY A 220 -19.83 -25.04 -19.29
CA GLY A 220 -19.06 -26.15 -18.71
C GLY A 220 -18.23 -25.74 -17.49
N ALA A 221 -18.66 -24.71 -16.77
CA ALA A 221 -17.96 -24.25 -15.57
C ALA A 221 -18.16 -25.20 -14.38
N PHE A 222 -17.17 -25.28 -13.50
CA PHE A 222 -17.20 -26.11 -12.31
C PHE A 222 -17.66 -25.32 -11.10
N ARG A 223 -18.14 -26.00 -10.06
CA ARG A 223 -18.45 -25.36 -8.78
C ARG A 223 -17.14 -24.88 -8.13
N VAL A 224 -17.11 -23.63 -7.68
CA VAL A 224 -15.98 -23.03 -6.95
C VAL A 224 -16.50 -22.35 -5.68
N ASP A 225 -15.59 -21.85 -4.83
CA ASP A 225 -16.01 -21.08 -3.66
C ASP A 225 -16.80 -19.83 -4.09
N ASN A 226 -17.99 -19.68 -3.52
CA ASN A 226 -18.95 -18.63 -3.82
C ASN A 226 -19.39 -18.52 -5.30
N GLY A 227 -19.46 -19.62 -6.06
CA GLY A 227 -20.04 -19.57 -7.41
C GLY A 227 -19.68 -20.74 -8.33
N TYR A 228 -19.47 -20.41 -9.60
CA TYR A 228 -18.96 -21.32 -10.63
C TYR A 228 -17.76 -20.70 -11.34
N GLY A 229 -16.92 -21.52 -11.96
CA GLY A 229 -15.73 -21.03 -12.62
C GLY A 229 -14.74 -22.10 -13.04
N TRP A 230 -13.54 -21.64 -13.33
CA TRP A 230 -12.36 -22.45 -13.62
C TRP A 230 -11.21 -21.90 -12.79
N SER A 231 -10.50 -22.80 -12.12
CA SER A 231 -9.37 -22.45 -11.27
C SER A 231 -8.07 -22.96 -11.87
N ASP A 232 -6.99 -22.25 -11.60
CA ASP A 232 -5.62 -22.63 -11.98
C ASP A 232 -5.46 -22.93 -13.49
N VAL A 233 -6.08 -22.10 -14.33
CA VAL A 233 -5.96 -22.20 -15.79
C VAL A 233 -4.91 -21.23 -16.31
N ASP A 234 -4.31 -21.55 -17.45
CA ASP A 234 -3.39 -20.63 -18.14
C ASP A 234 -4.12 -19.32 -18.48
N VAL A 235 -3.42 -18.19 -18.41
CA VAL A 235 -4.04 -16.86 -18.64
C VAL A 235 -4.73 -16.77 -20.00
N ALA A 236 -4.16 -17.36 -21.06
CA ALA A 236 -4.79 -17.39 -22.36
C ALA A 236 -6.16 -18.10 -22.33
N ASP A 237 -6.24 -19.22 -21.61
CA ASP A 237 -7.49 -19.96 -21.42
C ASP A 237 -8.46 -19.18 -20.55
N ALA A 238 -7.98 -18.54 -19.47
CA ALA A 238 -8.80 -17.65 -18.63
C ALA A 238 -9.46 -16.53 -19.47
N MET A 239 -8.70 -15.88 -20.35
CA MET A 239 -9.23 -14.86 -21.25
C MET A 239 -10.27 -15.42 -22.22
N GLU A 240 -10.10 -16.66 -22.68
CA GLU A 240 -11.11 -17.31 -23.51
C GLU A 240 -12.39 -17.64 -22.73
N ARG A 241 -12.27 -18.08 -21.47
CA ARG A 241 -13.44 -18.26 -20.58
C ARG A 241 -14.18 -16.96 -20.32
N LEU A 242 -13.47 -15.84 -20.15
CA LEU A 242 -14.07 -14.52 -20.01
C LEU A 242 -14.85 -14.11 -21.27
N ARG A 243 -14.27 -14.31 -22.47
CA ARG A 243 -14.98 -14.05 -23.73
C ARG A 243 -16.22 -14.92 -23.91
N GLN A 244 -16.13 -16.19 -23.48
CA GLN A 244 -17.27 -17.11 -23.49
C GLN A 244 -18.40 -16.62 -22.59
N LEU A 245 -18.08 -16.14 -21.37
CA LEU A 245 -19.06 -15.59 -20.44
C LEU A 245 -19.66 -14.28 -20.95
N ASP A 246 -18.86 -13.37 -21.50
CA ASP A 246 -19.33 -12.12 -22.10
C ASP A 246 -20.29 -12.39 -23.28
N SER A 247 -19.92 -13.30 -24.18
CA SER A 247 -20.79 -13.74 -25.29
C SER A 247 -22.11 -14.33 -24.77
N TRP A 248 -22.06 -15.10 -23.69
CA TRP A 248 -23.25 -15.66 -23.06
C TRP A 248 -24.14 -14.58 -22.45
N GLN A 249 -23.57 -13.57 -21.77
CA GLN A 249 -24.32 -12.45 -21.20
C GLN A 249 -24.98 -11.59 -22.30
N GLN A 250 -24.28 -11.35 -23.41
CA GLN A 250 -24.82 -10.60 -24.56
C GLN A 250 -25.99 -11.35 -25.21
N ALA A 251 -25.90 -12.68 -25.33
CA ALA A 251 -26.99 -13.51 -25.84
C ALA A 251 -28.20 -13.62 -24.88
N HIS A 252 -28.00 -13.31 -23.60
CA HIS A 252 -29.01 -13.43 -22.55
C HIS A 252 -29.07 -12.18 -21.65
N PRO A 253 -29.45 -11.00 -22.19
CA PRO A 253 -29.35 -9.72 -21.48
C PRO A 253 -30.19 -9.64 -20.19
N ASP A 254 -31.25 -10.43 -20.11
CA ASP A 254 -32.11 -10.53 -18.92
C ASP A 254 -31.50 -11.38 -17.81
N GLN A 255 -30.50 -12.21 -18.12
CA GLN A 255 -29.82 -13.07 -17.16
C GLN A 255 -28.71 -12.31 -16.44
N LYS A 256 -28.58 -12.53 -15.13
CA LYS A 256 -27.73 -11.74 -14.25
C LYS A 256 -26.67 -12.63 -13.59
N ILE A 257 -25.44 -12.45 -14.05
CA ILE A 257 -24.22 -12.94 -13.40
C ILE A 257 -23.24 -11.79 -13.28
N ALA A 258 -22.42 -11.82 -12.23
CA ALA A 258 -21.18 -11.07 -12.10
C ALA A 258 -20.02 -12.00 -12.45
N VAL A 259 -18.99 -11.48 -13.09
CA VAL A 259 -17.81 -12.21 -13.54
C VAL A 259 -16.56 -11.54 -12.96
N ASP A 260 -15.59 -12.34 -12.56
CA ASP A 260 -14.38 -11.89 -11.89
C ASP A 260 -13.17 -12.65 -12.46
N TYR A 261 -12.15 -11.89 -12.84
CA TYR A 261 -10.86 -12.41 -13.28
C TYR A 261 -9.86 -12.30 -12.13
N ARG A 262 -9.27 -13.42 -11.74
CA ARG A 262 -8.45 -13.54 -10.54
C ARG A 262 -7.05 -14.00 -10.95
N PRO A 263 -6.19 -13.09 -11.45
CA PRO A 263 -4.82 -13.44 -11.78
C PRO A 263 -4.13 -13.96 -10.52
N HIS A 264 -3.25 -14.95 -10.65
CA HIS A 264 -2.43 -15.42 -9.54
C HIS A 264 -1.31 -14.41 -9.24
N SER A 265 -1.69 -13.18 -8.94
CA SER A 265 -0.80 -12.09 -8.52
C SER A 265 -0.51 -12.18 -7.02
N HIS A 266 0.48 -11.41 -6.54
CA HIS A 266 0.77 -11.33 -5.10
C HIS A 266 -0.45 -10.80 -4.32
N HIS A 267 -1.12 -9.78 -4.85
CA HIS A 267 -2.34 -9.22 -4.25
C HIS A 267 -3.45 -10.26 -4.12
N TRP A 268 -3.73 -11.01 -5.18
CA TRP A 268 -4.79 -12.02 -5.13
C TRP A 268 -4.48 -13.18 -4.18
N ARG A 269 -3.21 -13.62 -4.15
CA ARG A 269 -2.74 -14.66 -3.23
C ARG A 269 -2.92 -14.23 -1.78
N VAL A 270 -2.45 -13.05 -1.39
CA VAL A 270 -2.60 -12.57 0.00
C VAL A 270 -4.07 -12.31 0.35
N MET A 271 -4.86 -11.75 -0.57
CA MET A 271 -6.28 -11.51 -0.31
C MET A 271 -7.09 -12.80 -0.17
N ARG A 272 -6.65 -13.91 -0.80
CA ARG A 272 -7.23 -15.23 -0.56
C ARG A 272 -6.99 -15.70 0.87
N GLU A 273 -5.79 -15.50 1.41
CA GLU A 273 -5.49 -15.80 2.81
C GLU A 273 -6.29 -14.90 3.77
N VAL A 274 -6.33 -13.59 3.51
CA VAL A 274 -7.11 -12.62 4.29
C VAL A 274 -8.56 -13.08 4.43
N ARG A 275 -9.22 -13.45 3.32
CA ARG A 275 -10.61 -13.93 3.32
C ARG A 275 -10.82 -15.26 4.05
N ALA A 276 -9.81 -16.13 4.05
CA ALA A 276 -9.87 -17.43 4.71
C ALA A 276 -9.55 -17.36 6.21
N SER A 277 -8.91 -16.29 6.67
CA SER A 277 -8.46 -16.14 8.05
C SER A 277 -9.55 -15.63 9.00
N ALA A 278 -9.50 -16.05 10.26
CA ALA A 278 -10.39 -15.54 11.31
C ALA A 278 -10.03 -14.11 11.77
N THR A 279 -8.76 -13.73 11.61
CA THR A 279 -8.21 -12.41 11.96
C THR A 279 -8.31 -11.40 10.82
N VAL A 280 -8.85 -11.81 9.67
CA VAL A 280 -8.94 -11.00 8.46
C VAL A 280 -7.57 -10.44 8.05
N SER A 281 -6.55 -11.29 8.14
CA SER A 281 -5.15 -11.04 7.79
C SER A 281 -4.56 -12.20 6.99
N GLY A 282 -3.53 -11.91 6.20
CA GLY A 282 -2.87 -12.90 5.36
C GLY A 282 -1.44 -12.48 5.07
N THR A 283 -0.60 -13.46 4.72
CA THR A 283 0.79 -13.19 4.35
C THR A 283 1.08 -13.65 2.93
N THR A 284 2.11 -13.09 2.32
CA THR A 284 2.63 -13.61 1.06
C THR A 284 4.12 -13.35 0.98
N GLU A 285 4.84 -14.27 0.34
CA GLU A 285 6.24 -14.05 0.00
C GLU A 285 6.34 -13.20 -1.28
N VAL A 286 7.22 -12.20 -1.27
CA VAL A 286 7.55 -11.33 -2.41
C VAL A 286 9.03 -10.99 -2.30
N GLY A 287 9.80 -11.16 -3.39
CA GLY A 287 11.22 -10.78 -3.39
C GLY A 287 12.06 -11.41 -2.27
N GLY A 288 11.69 -12.59 -1.77
CA GLY A 288 12.36 -13.27 -0.64
C GLY A 288 12.00 -12.73 0.75
N ALA A 289 11.03 -11.83 0.87
CA ALA A 289 10.50 -11.32 2.13
C ALA A 289 9.04 -11.71 2.32
N GLN A 290 8.61 -11.84 3.57
CA GLN A 290 7.22 -12.09 3.95
C GLN A 290 6.53 -10.77 4.24
N LEU A 291 5.47 -10.49 3.50
CA LEU A 291 4.62 -9.32 3.62
C LEU A 291 3.32 -9.71 4.33
N LEU A 292 2.74 -8.78 5.08
CA LEU A 292 1.46 -8.95 5.76
C LEU A 292 0.43 -7.98 5.17
N PHE A 293 -0.78 -8.48 4.92
CA PHE A 293 -1.97 -7.67 4.74
C PHE A 293 -2.94 -7.94 5.89
N ALA A 294 -3.64 -6.91 6.33
CA ALA A 294 -4.74 -7.06 7.27
C ALA A 294 -5.82 -6.02 7.01
N MET A 295 -7.06 -6.40 7.28
CA MET A 295 -8.19 -5.48 7.20
C MET A 295 -8.19 -4.54 8.41
N THR A 296 -8.66 -3.32 8.21
CA THR A 296 -8.97 -2.40 9.30
C THR A 296 -10.33 -2.79 9.93
N PRO A 297 -10.50 -2.68 11.25
CA PRO A 297 -11.77 -2.99 11.92
C PRO A 297 -12.86 -1.95 11.64
N HIS A 298 -12.49 -0.74 11.23
CA HIS A 298 -13.41 0.37 10.96
C HIS A 298 -13.48 0.79 9.49
N GLY A 299 -12.85 0.06 8.58
CA GLY A 299 -12.83 0.36 7.16
C GLY A 299 -11.91 1.52 6.81
N ASP A 300 -12.36 2.41 5.95
CA ASP A 300 -11.53 3.47 5.38
C ASP A 300 -11.30 4.61 6.38
N GLY A 301 -10.12 5.24 6.34
CA GLY A 301 -9.77 6.30 7.27
C GLY A 301 -8.29 6.63 7.35
N TRP A 302 -7.99 7.58 8.23
CA TRP A 302 -6.63 8.01 8.56
C TRP A 302 -6.17 7.36 9.85
N TYR A 303 -5.01 6.71 9.79
CA TYR A 303 -4.52 5.87 10.88
C TYR A 303 -3.08 6.27 11.25
N PRO A 304 -2.86 6.86 12.44
CA PRO A 304 -1.53 7.32 12.82
C PRO A 304 -0.62 6.15 13.19
N VAL A 305 0.66 6.29 12.84
CA VAL A 305 1.69 5.30 13.12
C VAL A 305 2.72 5.87 14.10
N TYR A 306 3.11 5.05 15.07
CA TYR A 306 4.05 5.41 16.11
C TYR A 306 5.20 4.42 16.19
N ALA A 307 6.41 4.93 16.39
CA ALA A 307 7.56 4.16 16.83
C ALA A 307 7.71 4.29 18.35
N GLU A 308 7.96 3.16 19.00
CA GLU A 308 8.21 3.07 20.44
C GLU A 308 9.65 2.59 20.68
N TYR A 309 10.38 3.32 21.53
CA TYR A 309 11.80 3.12 21.75
C TYR A 309 12.11 2.70 23.18
N GLY A 310 13.16 1.91 23.31
CA GLY A 310 13.71 1.46 24.59
C GLY A 310 14.70 2.45 25.17
N ARG A 311 15.26 2.10 26.34
CA ARG A 311 16.16 3.00 27.09
C ARG A 311 17.46 3.29 26.35
N ALA A 312 17.93 2.40 25.50
CA ALA A 312 19.13 2.62 24.69
C ALA A 312 18.82 3.32 23.35
N GLY A 313 17.57 3.75 23.12
CA GLY A 313 17.14 4.37 21.86
C GLY A 313 16.84 3.35 20.74
N GLU A 314 16.85 2.06 21.05
CA GLU A 314 16.52 0.98 20.14
C GLU A 314 15.02 0.96 19.81
N LEU A 315 14.67 0.63 18.57
CA LEU A 315 13.27 0.45 18.17
C LEU A 315 12.71 -0.84 18.77
N VAL A 316 11.64 -0.72 19.55
CA VAL A 316 11.03 -1.85 20.30
C VAL A 316 9.73 -2.29 19.67
N LYS A 317 8.85 -1.34 19.33
CA LYS A 317 7.55 -1.61 18.69
C LYS A 317 7.22 -0.55 17.65
N ILE A 318 6.43 -0.95 16.67
CA ILE A 318 5.69 -0.02 15.79
C ILE A 318 4.21 -0.25 16.04
N LYS A 319 3.45 0.83 16.21
CA LYS A 319 2.00 0.79 16.45
C LYS A 319 1.26 1.55 15.38
N LEU A 320 0.37 0.85 14.67
CA LEU A 320 -0.66 1.43 13.84
C LEU A 320 -1.96 1.48 14.66
N ILE A 321 -2.47 2.69 14.87
CA ILE A 321 -3.72 2.91 15.59
C ILE A 321 -4.88 2.81 14.61
N LEU A 322 -5.82 1.91 14.85
CA LEU A 322 -6.87 1.51 13.91
C LEU A 322 -8.27 2.01 14.27
N GLY A 323 -8.37 2.98 15.18
CA GLY A 323 -9.59 3.57 15.74
C GLY A 323 -9.62 3.44 17.24
#